data_AF-A0A822DPI1-F1
#
_entry.id   AF-A0A822DPI1-F1
#
_cell.length_a   1.000
_cell.length_b   1.000
_cell.length_c   1.000
_cell.angle_alpha   90.00
_cell.angle_beta   90.00
_cell.angle_gamma   90.00
#
_symmetry.space_group_name_H-M   'P 1'
#
loop_
_entity.id
_entity.type
_entity.pdbx_description
1 polymer ?
#
loop_
_entity_poly.entity_id
_entity_poly.type
_entity_poly.pdbx_seq_one_letter_code
_entity_poly.pdbx_strand_id
1 'polypeptide(L)'
;MIEREYRNHTAIWWYTGPYFIYSMLNCGLRQMNVDIILKMGFFIRHLHNHITELHREQQHKVPTTFQVFRGQGLSMEDFEKMKKTKGGLMSFNNFLSTSRNREISLKTYALPATHNPTSVGILFVMTIDTTICTNSSTPFAEVSKIGFYKDQEEEILFSTHAIFRIDRIERIHHHQCNRLYEVNLTIVGNDNHELNTLTAHIHQELSDQTGWSRLGFILIKLGEPAKAEQLYQILLAKTSSDQGRAEYNHQLGSVYYNMGEYSKALSS
;
A
#
# COMPACT_ATOMS: atom_id res chain seq x y z
N MET A 1 -24.77 -13.09 1.94
CA MET A 1 -24.96 -12.26 0.72
C MET A 1 -23.66 -12.19 -0.09
N ILE A 2 -22.56 -11.68 0.49
CA ILE A 2 -21.25 -11.58 -0.20
C ILE A 2 -20.75 -12.94 -0.73
N GLU A 3 -20.81 -14.02 0.04
CA GLU A 3 -20.21 -15.31 -0.36
C GLU A 3 -20.82 -15.95 -1.61
N ARG A 4 -22.12 -15.70 -1.88
CA ARG A 4 -22.82 -16.19 -3.08
C ARG A 4 -22.61 -15.28 -4.29
N GLU A 5 -22.48 -13.97 -4.09
CA GLU A 5 -22.30 -13.00 -5.17
C GLU A 5 -20.83 -12.72 -5.50
N TYR A 6 -19.91 -13.07 -4.60
CA TYR A 6 -18.48 -12.83 -4.77
C TYR A 6 -17.95 -13.43 -6.07
N ARG A 7 -18.39 -14.65 -6.39
CA ARG A 7 -17.95 -15.41 -7.57
C ARG A 7 -18.49 -14.85 -8.89
N ASN A 8 -19.48 -13.96 -8.86
CA ASN A 8 -20.06 -13.38 -10.06
C ASN A 8 -19.26 -12.20 -10.59
N HIS A 9 -18.30 -11.70 -9.81
CA HIS A 9 -17.49 -10.54 -10.16
C HIS A 9 -16.01 -10.76 -9.84
N THR A 10 -15.13 -10.03 -10.52
CA THR A 10 -13.69 -10.12 -10.27
C THR A 10 -13.29 -9.40 -8.98
N ALA A 11 -12.10 -9.70 -8.44
CA ALA A 11 -11.57 -8.99 -7.28
C ALA A 11 -11.46 -7.47 -7.52
N ILE A 12 -11.11 -7.06 -8.75
CA ILE A 12 -10.97 -5.64 -9.12
C ILE A 12 -12.33 -4.95 -9.12
N TRP A 13 -13.38 -5.60 -9.61
CA TRP A 13 -14.75 -5.06 -9.57
C TRP A 13 -15.20 -4.79 -8.12
N TRP A 14 -14.97 -5.75 -7.23
CA TRP A 14 -15.28 -5.58 -5.79
C TRP A 14 -14.45 -4.48 -5.12
N TYR A 15 -13.18 -4.34 -5.53
CA TYR A 15 -12.28 -3.33 -4.98
C TYR A 15 -12.59 -1.91 -5.46
N THR A 16 -12.98 -1.74 -6.72
CA THR A 16 -13.26 -0.43 -7.32
C THR A 16 -14.68 0.06 -7.06
N GLY A 17 -15.59 -0.82 -6.65
CA GLY A 17 -16.97 -0.43 -6.36
C GLY A 17 -17.14 0.42 -5.10
N PRO A 18 -18.31 1.07 -4.93
CA PRO A 18 -18.63 1.96 -3.80
C PRO A 18 -18.91 1.18 -2.49
N TYR A 19 -18.31 0.00 -2.34
CA TYR A 19 -18.48 -0.87 -1.20
C TYR A 19 -17.37 -0.64 -0.16
N PHE A 20 -17.55 -1.25 1.02
CA PHE A 20 -16.59 -1.10 2.13
C PHE A 20 -15.20 -1.69 1.83
N ILE A 21 -15.04 -2.53 0.80
CA ILE A 21 -13.78 -3.23 0.51
C ILE A 21 -12.67 -2.22 0.20
N TYR A 22 -12.93 -1.23 -0.66
CA TYR A 22 -11.95 -0.18 -0.98
C TYR A 22 -11.46 0.54 0.27
N SER A 23 -12.40 1.09 1.05
CA SER A 23 -12.09 1.94 2.20
C SER A 23 -11.46 1.14 3.34
N MET A 24 -11.97 -0.06 3.62
CA MET A 24 -11.45 -0.94 4.67
C MET A 24 -10.03 -1.42 4.35
N LEU A 25 -9.75 -1.85 3.11
CA LEU A 25 -8.41 -2.30 2.73
C LEU A 25 -7.40 -1.16 2.69
N ASN A 26 -7.78 -0.01 2.13
CA ASN A 26 -6.90 1.16 2.10
C ASN A 26 -6.62 1.71 3.50
N CYS A 27 -7.58 1.64 4.41
CA CYS A 27 -7.38 1.97 5.82
C CYS A 27 -6.45 0.95 6.49
N GLY A 28 -6.78 -0.34 6.37
CA GLY A 28 -6.05 -1.42 7.02
C GLY A 28 -4.59 -1.50 6.60
N LEU A 29 -4.29 -1.38 5.31
CA LEU A 29 -2.91 -1.40 4.80
C LEU A 29 -2.14 -0.14 5.19
N ARG A 30 -2.78 1.04 5.16
CA ARG A 30 -2.14 2.32 5.52
C ARG A 30 -1.78 2.39 7.00
N GLN A 31 -2.64 1.86 7.87
CA GLN A 31 -2.45 1.87 9.31
C GLN A 31 -1.73 0.61 9.83
N MET A 32 -1.42 -0.35 8.96
CA MET A 32 -0.95 -1.69 9.33
C MET A 32 -1.89 -2.38 10.34
N ASN A 33 -3.21 -2.22 10.15
CA ASN A 33 -4.21 -2.83 11.02
C ASN A 33 -4.20 -4.35 10.85
N VAL A 34 -3.66 -5.03 11.85
CA VAL A 34 -3.41 -6.47 11.85
C VAL A 34 -4.69 -7.28 11.67
N ASP A 35 -5.78 -6.89 12.34
CA ASP A 35 -7.05 -7.62 12.28
C ASP A 35 -7.65 -7.58 10.85
N ILE A 36 -7.63 -6.40 10.21
CA ILE A 36 -8.07 -6.26 8.81
C ILE A 36 -7.17 -7.06 7.88
N ILE A 37 -5.84 -6.95 8.02
CA ILE A 37 -4.88 -7.66 7.16
C ILE A 37 -5.06 -9.18 7.27
N LEU A 38 -5.25 -9.71 8.48
CA LEU A 38 -5.51 -11.13 8.71
C LEU A 38 -6.84 -11.57 8.08
N LYS A 39 -7.94 -10.86 8.36
CA LYS A 39 -9.28 -11.21 7.88
C LYS A 39 -9.40 -11.09 6.36
N MET A 40 -8.73 -10.11 5.77
CA MET A 40 -8.81 -9.81 4.34
C MET A 40 -7.60 -10.31 3.55
N GLY A 41 -6.66 -11.03 4.17
CA GLY A 41 -5.44 -11.52 3.52
C GLY A 41 -5.72 -12.33 2.25
N PHE A 42 -6.80 -13.13 2.25
CA PHE A 42 -7.22 -13.87 1.07
C PHE A 42 -7.59 -12.94 -0.10
N PHE A 43 -8.31 -11.85 0.18
CA PHE A 43 -8.74 -10.88 -0.83
C PHE A 43 -7.55 -10.03 -1.30
N ILE A 44 -6.67 -9.60 -0.39
CA ILE A 44 -5.43 -8.88 -0.73
C ILE A 44 -4.61 -9.71 -1.72
N ARG A 45 -4.41 -11.00 -1.42
CA ARG A 45 -3.69 -11.93 -2.32
C ARG A 45 -4.43 -12.10 -3.65
N HIS A 46 -5.75 -12.28 -3.62
CA HIS A 46 -6.54 -12.46 -4.84
C HIS A 46 -6.48 -11.21 -5.74
N LEU A 47 -6.62 -10.01 -5.18
CA LEU A 47 -6.52 -8.76 -5.91
C LEU A 47 -5.11 -8.56 -6.49
N HIS A 48 -4.07 -8.80 -5.69
CA HIS A 48 -2.68 -8.75 -6.17
C HIS A 48 -2.44 -9.70 -7.36
N ASN A 49 -2.87 -10.96 -7.24
CA ASN A 49 -2.69 -11.95 -8.29
C ASN A 49 -3.43 -11.55 -9.58
N HIS A 50 -4.66 -11.05 -9.46
CA HIS A 50 -5.44 -10.61 -10.60
C HIS A 50 -4.82 -9.39 -11.29
N ILE A 51 -4.31 -8.42 -10.53
CA ILE A 51 -3.53 -7.29 -11.11
C ILE A 51 -2.28 -7.80 -11.83
N THR A 52 -1.58 -8.78 -11.24
CA THR A 52 -0.36 -9.36 -11.82
C THR A 52 -0.64 -10.12 -13.12
N GLU A 53 -1.75 -10.84 -13.19
CA GLU A 53 -2.21 -11.51 -14.41
C GLU A 53 -2.46 -10.50 -15.54
N LEU A 54 -3.29 -9.49 -15.28
CA LEU A 54 -3.59 -8.43 -16.23
C LEU A 54 -2.34 -7.65 -16.65
N HIS A 55 -1.43 -7.40 -15.70
CA HIS A 55 -0.16 -6.73 -15.98
C HIS A 55 0.63 -7.47 -17.06
N ARG A 56 0.71 -8.81 -16.99
CA ARG A 56 1.39 -9.63 -18.01
C ARG A 56 0.66 -9.57 -19.35
N GLU A 57 -0.67 -9.65 -19.35
CA GLU A 57 -1.48 -9.62 -20.58
C GLU A 57 -1.39 -8.29 -21.34
N GLN A 58 -1.17 -7.19 -20.62
CA GLN A 58 -1.14 -5.84 -21.21
C GLN A 58 0.27 -5.34 -21.56
N GLN A 59 1.35 -6.08 -21.25
CA GLN A 59 2.74 -5.62 -21.45
C GLN A 59 3.02 -5.09 -22.86
N HIS A 60 2.43 -5.70 -23.89
CA HIS A 60 2.65 -5.28 -25.29
C HIS A 60 1.70 -4.17 -25.77
N LYS A 61 0.71 -3.79 -24.97
CA LYS A 61 -0.34 -2.82 -25.33
C LYS A 61 -0.13 -1.44 -24.71
N VAL A 62 0.70 -1.36 -23.68
CA VAL A 62 0.95 -0.12 -22.92
C VAL A 62 2.26 0.52 -23.44
N PRO A 63 2.30 1.85 -23.62
CA PRO A 63 3.53 2.54 -23.98
C PRO A 63 4.63 2.35 -22.92
N THR A 64 5.90 2.42 -23.35
CA THR A 64 7.07 2.26 -22.46
C THR A 64 7.01 3.18 -21.24
N THR A 65 6.61 4.43 -21.48
CA THR A 65 6.45 5.45 -20.44
C THR A 65 5.08 6.11 -20.57
N PHE A 66 4.43 6.37 -19.44
CA PHE A 66 3.18 7.13 -19.38
C PHE A 66 3.04 7.87 -18.06
N GLN A 67 2.09 8.81 -18.00
CA GLN A 67 1.76 9.54 -16.78
C GLN A 67 0.41 9.12 -16.23
N VAL A 68 0.33 9.05 -14.91
CA VAL A 68 -0.92 8.90 -14.17
C VAL A 68 -1.00 9.93 -13.06
N PHE A 69 -2.21 10.22 -12.64
CA PHE A 69 -2.53 11.26 -11.69
C PHE A 69 -3.28 10.69 -10.51
N ARG A 70 -3.05 11.26 -9.33
CA ARG A 70 -3.80 10.94 -8.11
C ARG A 70 -3.96 12.19 -7.26
N GLY A 71 -5.21 12.56 -6.99
CA GLY A 71 -5.50 13.59 -6.00
C GLY A 71 -5.75 13.00 -4.63
N GLN A 72 -5.27 13.64 -3.57
CA GLN A 72 -5.67 13.33 -2.19
C GLN A 72 -5.39 14.49 -1.24
N GLY A 73 -6.02 14.43 -0.07
CA GLY A 73 -5.62 15.23 1.08
C GLY A 73 -4.41 14.63 1.79
N LEU A 74 -3.55 15.50 2.31
CA LEU A 74 -2.45 15.12 3.19
C LEU A 74 -2.48 16.00 4.44
N SER A 75 -2.20 15.43 5.61
CA SER A 75 -2.09 16.23 6.84
C SER A 75 -0.95 17.25 6.69
N MET A 76 -1.03 18.38 7.38
CA MET A 76 0.06 19.36 7.35
C MET A 76 1.38 18.75 7.84
N GLU A 77 1.33 17.88 8.84
CA GLU A 77 2.51 17.19 9.37
C GLU A 77 3.17 16.29 8.32
N ASP A 78 2.39 15.45 7.64
CA ASP A 78 2.90 14.55 6.61
C ASP A 78 3.40 15.34 5.39
N PHE A 79 2.77 16.47 5.08
CA PHE A 79 3.21 17.36 4.02
C PHE A 79 4.57 17.98 4.31
N GLU A 80 4.78 18.47 5.54
CA GLU A 80 6.08 19.02 5.94
C GLU A 80 7.17 17.95 5.99
N LYS A 81 6.83 16.70 6.39
CA LYS A 81 7.75 15.56 6.24
C LYS A 81 8.11 15.33 4.77
N MET A 82 7.12 15.30 3.88
CA MET A 82 7.33 15.09 2.44
C MET A 82 8.20 16.18 1.79
N LYS A 83 8.06 17.45 2.21
CA LYS A 83 8.94 18.53 1.74
C LYS A 83 10.39 18.31 2.12
N LYS A 84 10.64 17.85 3.35
CA LYS A 84 12.00 17.56 3.86
C LYS A 84 12.63 16.36 3.15
N THR A 85 11.81 15.43 2.64
CA THR A 85 12.27 14.25 1.90
C THR A 85 12.29 14.45 0.38
N LYS A 86 12.24 15.70 -0.13
CA LYS A 86 12.39 16.00 -1.55
C LYS A 86 13.71 15.42 -2.08
N GLY A 87 13.65 14.73 -3.22
CA GLY A 87 14.77 13.96 -3.79
C GLY A 87 14.90 12.54 -3.25
N GLY A 88 14.25 12.23 -2.11
CA GLY A 88 14.18 10.90 -1.52
C GLY A 88 13.05 10.04 -2.08
N LEU A 89 12.79 8.93 -1.39
CA LEU A 89 11.78 7.93 -1.78
C LEU A 89 10.49 8.06 -0.95
N MET A 90 9.38 7.67 -1.57
CA MET A 90 8.06 7.57 -0.96
C MET A 90 7.38 6.29 -1.44
N SER A 91 6.73 5.55 -0.53
CA SER A 91 5.95 4.36 -0.88
C SER A 91 4.45 4.57 -0.69
N PHE A 92 3.66 3.87 -1.50
CA PHE A 92 2.24 3.67 -1.27
C PHE A 92 2.01 2.24 -0.76
N ASN A 93 1.69 2.10 0.52
CA ASN A 93 1.56 0.79 1.18
C ASN A 93 0.21 0.10 0.91
N ASN A 94 -0.73 0.82 0.30
CA ASN A 94 -2.02 0.31 -0.13
C ASN A 94 -2.06 0.09 -1.65
N PHE A 95 -3.10 -0.56 -2.14
CA PHE A 95 -3.37 -0.58 -3.59
C PHE A 95 -3.56 0.86 -4.07
N LEU A 96 -2.85 1.21 -5.13
CA LEU A 96 -2.73 2.59 -5.59
C LEU A 96 -3.59 2.79 -6.83
N SER A 97 -4.79 3.31 -6.62
CA SER A 97 -5.69 3.78 -7.67
C SER A 97 -5.22 5.14 -8.21
N THR A 98 -5.13 5.25 -9.53
CA THR A 98 -4.69 6.44 -10.27
C THR A 98 -5.52 6.60 -11.54
N SER A 99 -5.55 7.80 -12.11
CA SER A 99 -6.28 8.09 -13.35
C SER A 99 -5.33 8.61 -14.42
N ARG A 100 -5.57 8.28 -15.69
CA ARG A 100 -4.92 8.98 -16.82
C ARG A 100 -5.42 10.42 -17.00
N ASN A 101 -6.58 10.75 -16.44
CA ASN A 101 -7.16 12.06 -16.52
C ASN A 101 -6.72 12.93 -15.33
N ARG A 102 -5.85 13.91 -15.60
CA ARG A 102 -5.38 14.89 -14.62
C ARG A 102 -6.51 15.64 -13.94
N GLU A 103 -7.54 15.99 -14.70
CA GLU A 103 -8.60 16.88 -14.23
C GLU A 103 -9.51 16.19 -13.21
N ILE A 104 -9.79 14.90 -13.41
CA ILE A 104 -10.52 14.09 -12.43
C ILE A 104 -9.76 14.05 -11.11
N SER A 105 -8.46 13.77 -11.16
CA SER A 105 -7.60 13.74 -9.97
C SER A 105 -7.57 15.09 -9.23
N LEU A 106 -7.47 16.18 -9.98
CA LEU A 106 -7.41 17.53 -9.44
C LEU A 106 -8.75 17.99 -8.84
N LYS A 107 -9.83 17.97 -9.64
CA LYS A 107 -11.13 18.54 -9.26
C LYS A 107 -11.91 17.67 -8.28
N THR A 108 -11.84 16.34 -8.42
CA THR A 108 -12.65 15.43 -7.60
C THR A 108 -12.00 15.09 -6.27
N TYR A 109 -10.66 15.10 -6.19
CA TYR A 109 -9.94 14.62 -5.01
C TYR A 109 -8.99 15.65 -4.38
N ALA A 110 -8.09 16.25 -5.15
CA ALA A 110 -7.08 17.16 -4.59
C ALA A 110 -7.68 18.49 -4.11
N LEU A 111 -8.53 19.12 -4.92
CA LEU A 111 -9.14 20.41 -4.58
C LEU A 111 -10.12 20.30 -3.41
N PRO A 112 -11.05 19.32 -3.34
CA PRO A 112 -11.97 19.20 -2.20
C PRO A 112 -11.27 18.93 -0.88
N ALA A 113 -10.11 18.27 -0.90
CA ALA A 113 -9.31 18.05 0.30
C ALA A 113 -8.78 19.35 0.92
N THR A 114 -8.75 20.45 0.16
CA THR A 114 -8.38 21.77 0.67
C THR A 114 -9.47 22.42 1.52
N HIS A 115 -10.70 21.89 1.56
CA HIS A 115 -11.75 22.39 2.46
C HIS A 115 -11.46 22.05 3.92
N ASN A 116 -10.71 20.98 4.19
CA ASN A 116 -10.30 20.66 5.54
C ASN A 116 -9.14 21.61 5.97
N PRO A 117 -9.29 22.35 7.09
CA PRO A 117 -8.29 23.32 7.54
C PRO A 117 -6.97 22.69 8.00
N THR A 118 -6.96 21.39 8.36
CA THR A 118 -5.74 20.71 8.85
C THR A 118 -5.01 19.92 7.76
N SER A 119 -5.51 19.93 6.53
CA SER A 119 -4.89 19.24 5.38
C SER A 119 -4.55 20.17 4.23
N VAL A 120 -3.63 19.73 3.39
CA VAL A 120 -3.33 20.32 2.09
C VAL A 120 -3.87 19.41 0.99
N GLY A 121 -4.25 20.01 -0.14
CA GLY A 121 -4.60 19.27 -1.35
C GLY A 121 -3.34 18.94 -2.13
N ILE A 122 -3.16 17.67 -2.47
CA ILE A 122 -2.02 17.19 -3.26
C ILE A 122 -2.53 16.57 -4.55
N LEU A 123 -1.98 17.01 -5.68
CA LEU A 123 -2.05 16.32 -6.95
C LEU A 123 -0.69 15.64 -7.19
N PHE A 124 -0.66 14.32 -7.11
CA PHE A 124 0.49 13.55 -7.58
C PHE A 124 0.44 13.44 -9.10
N VAL A 125 1.56 13.77 -9.74
CA VAL A 125 1.84 13.53 -11.15
C VAL A 125 2.91 12.47 -11.20
N MET A 126 2.54 11.26 -11.61
CA MET A 126 3.39 10.07 -11.48
C MET A 126 3.84 9.61 -12.86
N THR A 127 5.14 9.63 -13.10
CA THR A 127 5.77 9.12 -14.31
C THR A 127 6.07 7.65 -14.12
N ILE A 128 5.50 6.82 -14.99
CA ILE A 128 5.57 5.36 -14.93
C ILE A 128 6.42 4.87 -16.09
N ASP A 129 7.43 4.07 -15.77
CA ASP A 129 8.20 3.28 -16.72
C ASP A 129 7.82 1.82 -16.59
N THR A 130 7.28 1.24 -17.66
CA THR A 130 6.80 -0.15 -17.69
C THR A 130 7.92 -1.18 -17.57
N THR A 131 9.13 -0.84 -18.00
CA THR A 131 10.30 -1.73 -17.87
C THR A 131 10.70 -1.86 -16.40
N ILE A 132 10.68 -0.74 -15.66
CA ILE A 132 10.90 -0.71 -14.21
C ILE A 132 9.84 -1.54 -13.50
N CYS A 133 8.56 -1.36 -13.84
CA CYS A 133 7.46 -2.12 -13.24
C CYS A 133 7.64 -3.64 -13.42
N THR A 134 8.01 -4.04 -14.62
CA THR A 134 8.24 -5.44 -15.00
C THR A 134 9.41 -6.05 -14.21
N ASN A 135 10.50 -5.30 -14.05
CA ASN A 135 11.70 -5.79 -13.36
C ASN A 135 11.59 -5.75 -11.83
N SER A 136 10.67 -4.93 -11.30
CA SER A 136 10.64 -4.57 -9.86
C SER A 136 9.42 -5.12 -9.11
N SER A 137 8.73 -6.11 -9.69
CA SER A 137 7.53 -6.71 -9.08
C SER A 137 6.49 -5.67 -8.63
N THR A 138 6.33 -4.58 -9.39
CA THR A 138 5.31 -3.55 -9.13
C THR A 138 4.24 -3.64 -10.23
N PRO A 139 3.38 -4.67 -10.21
CA PRO A 139 2.39 -4.88 -11.25
C PRO A 139 1.29 -3.83 -11.15
N PHE A 140 0.76 -3.47 -12.32
CA PHE A 140 -0.37 -2.58 -12.47
C PHE A 140 -1.31 -3.12 -13.55
N ALA A 141 -2.58 -2.75 -13.47
CA ALA A 141 -3.61 -3.12 -14.42
C ALA A 141 -4.39 -1.89 -14.88
N GLU A 142 -4.70 -1.81 -16.17
CA GLU A 142 -5.73 -0.89 -16.65
C GLU A 142 -7.11 -1.49 -16.35
N VAL A 143 -7.89 -0.81 -15.52
CA VAL A 143 -9.16 -1.37 -14.99
C VAL A 143 -10.40 -0.72 -15.57
N SER A 144 -10.24 0.20 -16.53
CA SER A 144 -11.32 0.92 -17.22
C SER A 144 -12.46 0.02 -17.72
N LYS A 145 -12.16 -1.22 -18.16
CA LYS A 145 -13.16 -2.16 -18.72
C LYS A 145 -13.71 -3.18 -17.72
N ILE A 146 -13.02 -3.41 -16.62
CA ILE A 146 -13.30 -4.52 -15.68
C ILE A 146 -13.68 -4.03 -14.28
N GLY A 147 -13.36 -2.79 -13.95
CA GLY A 147 -13.74 -2.14 -12.71
C GLY A 147 -15.24 -1.91 -12.62
N PHE A 148 -15.69 -1.40 -11.48
CA PHE A 148 -17.09 -1.10 -11.24
C PHE A 148 -17.60 0.05 -12.12
N TYR A 149 -16.81 1.13 -12.24
CA TYR A 149 -17.16 2.35 -12.98
C TYR A 149 -16.84 2.27 -14.48
N LYS A 150 -17.03 1.09 -15.10
CA LYS A 150 -16.63 0.78 -16.48
C LYS A 150 -16.78 1.94 -17.45
N ASP A 151 -15.74 2.21 -18.24
CA ASP A 151 -15.67 3.24 -19.28
C ASP A 151 -15.91 4.69 -18.81
N GLN A 152 -16.18 4.93 -17.53
CA GLN A 152 -16.31 6.28 -16.95
C GLN A 152 -14.97 6.83 -16.47
N GLU A 153 -14.04 5.94 -16.12
CA GLU A 153 -12.72 6.30 -15.60
C GLU A 153 -11.61 5.56 -16.33
N GLU A 154 -10.58 6.29 -16.74
CA GLU A 154 -9.33 5.74 -17.26
C GLU A 154 -8.40 5.36 -16.10
N GLU A 155 -8.90 4.47 -15.23
CA GLU A 155 -8.21 4.06 -14.01
C GLU A 155 -7.07 3.07 -14.30
N ILE A 156 -5.90 3.36 -13.72
CA ILE A 156 -4.76 2.44 -13.61
C ILE A 156 -4.59 2.09 -12.13
N LEU A 157 -4.72 0.80 -11.83
CA LEU A 157 -4.61 0.26 -10.48
C LEU A 157 -3.28 -0.45 -10.30
N PHE A 158 -2.45 0.06 -9.39
CA PHE A 158 -1.21 -0.57 -8.97
C PHE A 158 -1.45 -1.49 -7.78
N SER A 159 -0.70 -2.58 -7.74
CA SER A 159 -0.56 -3.40 -6.53
C SER A 159 0.05 -2.59 -5.37
N THR A 160 -0.01 -3.15 -4.18
CA THR A 160 0.66 -2.61 -2.99
C THR A 160 2.17 -2.46 -3.20
N HIS A 161 2.79 -1.55 -2.43
CA HIS A 161 4.24 -1.32 -2.36
C HIS A 161 4.86 -0.68 -3.60
N ALA A 162 4.11 0.17 -4.30
CA ALA A 162 4.69 1.01 -5.34
C ALA A 162 5.56 2.11 -4.70
N ILE A 163 6.83 2.17 -5.10
CA ILE A 163 7.83 3.13 -4.61
C ILE A 163 8.12 4.17 -5.68
N PHE A 164 8.20 5.43 -5.25
CA PHE A 164 8.44 6.57 -6.11
C PHE A 164 9.53 7.46 -5.55
N ARG A 165 10.31 8.09 -6.43
CA ARG A 165 11.21 9.20 -6.07
C ARG A 165 10.46 10.51 -6.15
N ILE A 166 10.64 11.38 -5.17
CA ILE A 166 10.04 12.71 -5.15
C ILE A 166 10.91 13.67 -5.95
N ASP A 167 10.50 13.98 -7.18
CA ASP A 167 11.26 14.86 -8.07
C ASP A 167 11.06 16.33 -7.71
N ARG A 168 9.80 16.77 -7.69
CA ARG A 168 9.43 18.18 -7.49
C ARG A 168 8.17 18.30 -6.67
N ILE A 169 8.11 19.38 -5.90
CA ILE A 169 6.93 19.79 -5.14
C ILE A 169 6.73 21.27 -5.46
N GLU A 170 5.63 21.59 -6.11
CA GLU A 170 5.32 22.94 -6.60
C GLU A 170 3.91 23.32 -6.17
N ARG A 171 3.67 24.60 -5.92
CA ARG A 171 2.33 25.08 -5.55
C ARG A 171 1.50 25.28 -6.82
N ILE A 172 0.30 24.74 -6.85
CA ILE A 172 -0.66 25.03 -7.91
C ILE A 172 -1.33 26.37 -7.59
N HIS A 173 -1.20 27.33 -8.50
CA HIS A 173 -1.90 28.60 -8.39
C HIS A 173 -3.38 28.39 -8.71
N HIS A 174 -4.23 28.46 -7.69
CA HIS A 174 -5.68 28.39 -7.83
C HIS A 174 -6.32 29.63 -7.21
N HIS A 175 -7.23 30.28 -7.94
CA HIS A 175 -7.83 31.56 -7.52
C HIS A 175 -8.51 31.52 -6.15
N GLN A 176 -8.98 30.34 -5.73
CA GLN A 176 -9.74 30.14 -4.50
C GLN A 176 -8.96 29.42 -3.39
N CYS A 177 -7.73 28.94 -3.65
CA CYS A 177 -7.02 28.12 -2.68
C CYS A 177 -5.49 28.23 -2.81
N ASN A 178 -4.82 28.48 -1.68
CA ASN A 178 -3.36 28.58 -1.59
C ASN A 178 -2.69 27.32 -1.02
N ARG A 179 -3.47 26.28 -0.68
CA ARG A 179 -3.00 25.04 -0.02
C ARG A 179 -3.05 23.84 -0.96
N LEU A 180 -2.86 24.08 -2.26
CA LEU A 180 -2.90 23.08 -3.31
C LEU A 180 -1.52 22.95 -3.95
N TYR A 181 -1.02 21.71 -4.03
CA TYR A 181 0.33 21.43 -4.50
C TYR A 181 0.33 20.31 -5.53
N GLU A 182 1.23 20.44 -6.50
CA GLU A 182 1.60 19.39 -7.44
C GLU A 182 2.88 18.71 -6.95
N VAL A 183 2.88 17.38 -6.93
CA VAL A 183 4.03 16.59 -6.54
C VAL A 183 4.37 15.66 -7.69
N ASN A 184 5.52 15.91 -8.32
CA ASN A 184 6.03 15.10 -9.41
C ASN A 184 6.81 13.91 -8.83
N LEU A 185 6.40 12.72 -9.24
CA LEU A 185 6.92 11.44 -8.79
C LEU A 185 7.38 10.63 -9.98
N THR A 186 8.48 9.88 -9.84
CA THR A 186 8.93 8.90 -10.82
C THR A 186 8.98 7.53 -10.16
N ILE A 187 8.38 6.50 -10.79
CA ILE A 187 8.42 5.14 -10.26
C ILE A 187 9.86 4.65 -10.15
N VAL A 188 10.19 4.01 -9.04
CA VAL A 188 11.52 3.46 -8.77
C VAL A 188 11.41 1.97 -8.64
N GLY A 189 12.36 1.30 -9.28
CA GLY A 189 12.47 -0.15 -9.25
C GLY A 189 13.40 -0.69 -8.18
N ASN A 190 13.52 -2.02 -8.19
CA ASN A 190 14.47 -2.73 -7.35
C ASN A 190 15.92 -2.43 -7.77
N ASP A 191 16.18 -1.88 -8.96
CA ASP A 191 17.54 -1.52 -9.37
C ASP A 191 18.19 -0.41 -8.50
N ASN A 192 17.43 0.17 -7.56
CA ASN A 192 17.99 1.02 -6.53
C ASN A 192 18.80 0.21 -5.51
N HIS A 193 20.13 0.35 -5.57
CA HIS A 193 21.10 -0.35 -4.73
C HIS A 193 20.78 -0.25 -3.23
N GLU A 194 20.25 0.88 -2.76
CA GLU A 194 19.87 1.07 -1.35
C GLU A 194 18.67 0.20 -0.95
N LEU A 195 17.64 0.14 -1.81
CA LEU A 195 16.47 -0.72 -1.60
C LEU A 195 16.87 -2.20 -1.64
N ASN A 196 17.67 -2.61 -2.62
CA ASN A 196 18.14 -3.99 -2.71
C ASN A 196 18.96 -4.42 -1.50
N THR A 197 19.83 -3.55 -0.99
CA THR A 197 20.65 -3.86 0.19
C THR A 197 19.77 -4.05 1.43
N LEU A 198 18.82 -3.14 1.64
CA LEU A 198 17.86 -3.23 2.75
C LEU A 198 16.97 -4.47 2.64
N THR A 199 16.40 -4.72 1.46
CA THR A 199 15.55 -5.88 1.19
C THR A 199 16.33 -7.18 1.37
N ALA A 200 17.55 -7.28 0.84
CA ALA A 200 18.40 -8.46 1.01
C ALA A 200 18.74 -8.72 2.48
N HIS A 201 19.07 -7.67 3.25
CA HIS A 201 19.34 -7.79 4.68
C HIS A 201 18.11 -8.29 5.46
N ILE A 202 16.94 -7.68 5.21
CA ILE A 202 15.67 -8.12 5.81
C ILE A 202 15.35 -9.57 5.41
N HIS A 203 15.57 -9.95 4.16
CA HIS A 203 15.35 -11.33 3.70
C HIS A 203 16.30 -12.34 4.38
N GLN A 204 17.55 -11.95 4.60
CA GLN A 204 18.52 -12.78 5.32
C GLN A 204 18.11 -12.97 6.78
N GLU A 205 17.62 -11.94 7.46
CA GLU A 205 17.09 -12.04 8.83
C GLU A 205 15.79 -12.87 8.90
N LEU A 206 15.06 -12.98 7.80
CA LEU A 206 13.77 -13.66 7.70
C LEU A 206 13.85 -15.08 7.14
N SER A 207 15.05 -15.63 6.86
CA SER A 207 15.21 -16.92 6.16
C SER A 207 14.48 -18.08 6.83
N ASP A 208 14.37 -18.02 8.16
CA ASP A 208 13.80 -19.09 8.98
C ASP A 208 12.33 -18.84 9.34
N GLN A 209 11.78 -17.68 8.93
CA GLN A 209 10.42 -17.24 9.26
C GLN A 209 9.49 -17.38 8.04
N THR A 210 8.36 -18.05 8.22
CA THR A 210 7.35 -18.20 7.17
C THR A 210 5.98 -17.69 7.61
N GLY A 211 5.08 -17.45 6.64
CA GLY A 211 3.70 -17.07 6.93
C GLY A 211 3.55 -15.84 7.81
N TRP A 212 2.75 -15.96 8.87
CA TRP A 212 2.44 -14.85 9.77
C TRP A 212 3.58 -14.51 10.74
N SER A 213 4.46 -15.46 11.08
CA SER A 213 5.64 -15.21 11.91
C SER A 213 6.60 -14.24 11.23
N ARG A 214 6.72 -14.34 9.90
CA ARG A 214 7.42 -13.34 9.10
C ARG A 214 6.81 -11.95 9.19
N LEU A 215 5.47 -11.83 9.16
CA LEU A 215 4.79 -10.54 9.28
C LEU A 215 5.02 -9.91 10.66
N GLY A 216 4.95 -10.69 11.73
CA GLY A 216 5.19 -10.19 13.09
C GLY A 216 6.60 -9.65 13.27
N PHE A 217 7.60 -10.36 12.75
CA PHE A 217 8.97 -9.86 12.75
C PHE A 217 9.13 -8.55 11.96
N ILE A 218 8.51 -8.45 10.78
CA ILE A 218 8.52 -7.20 9.99
C ILE A 218 7.90 -6.04 10.79
N LEU A 219 6.80 -6.27 11.51
CA LEU A 219 6.19 -5.24 12.36
C LEU A 219 7.14 -4.77 13.47
N ILE A 220 7.90 -5.66 14.10
CA ILE A 220 8.93 -5.28 15.09
C ILE A 220 9.99 -4.38 14.44
N LYS A 221 10.52 -4.78 13.27
CA LYS A 221 11.56 -4.02 12.54
C LYS A 221 11.07 -2.65 12.06
N LEU A 222 9.77 -2.51 11.81
CA LEU A 222 9.11 -1.24 11.48
C LEU A 222 8.83 -0.35 12.72
N GLY A 223 9.24 -0.78 13.92
CA GLY A 223 9.00 -0.03 15.16
C GLY A 223 7.58 -0.15 15.68
N GLU A 224 6.85 -1.20 15.29
CA GLU A 224 5.45 -1.45 15.63
C GLU A 224 5.28 -2.72 16.50
N PRO A 225 6.01 -2.86 17.62
CA PRO A 225 5.98 -4.09 18.42
C PRO A 225 4.60 -4.38 19.04
N ALA A 226 3.81 -3.34 19.35
CA ALA A 226 2.44 -3.51 19.84
C ALA A 226 1.51 -4.19 18.80
N LYS A 227 1.73 -3.91 17.50
CA LYS A 227 0.99 -4.59 16.43
C LYS A 227 1.48 -6.02 16.25
N ALA A 228 2.79 -6.27 16.42
CA ALA A 228 3.35 -7.62 16.42
C ALA A 228 2.77 -8.46 17.57
N GLU A 229 2.66 -7.90 18.78
CA GLU A 229 2.01 -8.54 19.93
C GLU A 229 0.57 -8.92 19.58
N GLN A 230 -0.22 -7.96 19.08
CA GLN A 230 -1.61 -8.20 18.68
C GLN A 230 -1.72 -9.33 17.65
N LEU A 231 -0.83 -9.36 16.65
CA LEU A 231 -0.78 -10.41 15.65
C LEU A 231 -0.60 -11.79 16.29
N TYR A 232 0.43 -11.95 17.11
CA TYR A 232 0.72 -13.24 17.73
C TYR A 232 -0.34 -13.68 18.72
N GLN A 233 -0.97 -12.76 19.46
CA GLN A 233 -2.13 -13.08 20.31
C GLN A 233 -3.32 -13.59 19.51
N ILE A 234 -3.65 -12.97 18.36
CA ILE A 234 -4.73 -13.45 17.48
C ILE A 234 -4.41 -14.84 16.92
N LEU A 235 -3.15 -15.09 16.55
CA LEU A 235 -2.72 -16.38 16.02
C LEU A 235 -2.73 -17.48 17.10
N LEU A 236 -2.27 -17.15 18.30
CA LEU A 236 -2.28 -18.04 19.46
C LEU A 236 -3.71 -18.45 19.85
N ALA A 237 -4.66 -17.51 19.80
CA ALA A 237 -6.07 -17.79 20.06
C ALA A 237 -6.72 -18.69 18.98
N LYS A 238 -6.19 -18.68 17.75
CA LYS A 238 -6.72 -19.46 16.62
C LYS A 238 -6.03 -20.81 16.40
N THR A 239 -4.82 -20.99 16.91
CA THR A 239 -4.08 -22.24 16.70
C THR A 239 -4.61 -23.36 17.57
N SER A 240 -4.81 -24.52 16.94
CA SER A 240 -5.14 -25.78 17.62
C SER A 240 -3.93 -26.72 17.78
N SER A 241 -2.78 -26.37 17.18
CA SER A 241 -1.57 -27.18 17.25
C SER A 241 -0.64 -26.72 18.37
N ASP A 242 -0.08 -27.67 19.13
CA ASP A 242 0.89 -27.38 20.17
C ASP A 242 2.18 -26.79 19.60
N GLN A 243 2.58 -27.21 18.39
CA GLN A 243 3.70 -26.61 17.66
C GLN A 243 3.45 -25.12 17.38
N GLY A 244 2.24 -24.77 16.89
CA GLY A 244 1.90 -23.37 16.64
C GLY A 244 1.82 -22.55 17.93
N ARG A 245 1.34 -23.14 19.03
CA ARG A 245 1.35 -22.49 20.35
C ARG A 245 2.77 -22.18 20.82
N ALA A 246 3.66 -23.17 20.74
CA ALA A 246 5.06 -23.01 21.11
C ALA A 246 5.74 -21.92 20.25
N GLU A 247 5.51 -21.93 18.93
CA GLU A 247 6.04 -20.92 18.02
C GLU A 247 5.53 -19.51 18.38
N TYR A 248 4.21 -19.31 18.50
CA TYR A 248 3.66 -17.98 18.77
C TYR A 248 4.00 -17.47 20.18
N ASN A 249 4.11 -18.34 21.18
CA ASN A 249 4.60 -17.97 22.51
C ASN A 249 6.07 -17.54 22.47
N HIS A 250 6.93 -18.27 21.75
CA HIS A 250 8.32 -17.86 21.55
C HIS A 250 8.43 -16.48 20.88
N GLN A 251 7.58 -16.24 19.87
CA GLN A 251 7.52 -14.95 19.19
C GLN A 251 6.99 -13.82 20.09
N LEU A 252 5.99 -14.09 20.94
CA LEU A 252 5.52 -13.14 21.96
C LEU A 252 6.64 -12.80 22.96
N GLY A 253 7.39 -13.79 23.42
CA GLY A 253 8.57 -13.56 24.27
C GLY A 253 9.58 -12.60 23.63
N SER A 254 9.85 -12.79 22.33
CA SER A 254 10.70 -11.88 21.54
C SER A 254 10.11 -10.47 21.42
N VAL A 255 8.79 -10.35 21.22
CA VAL A 255 8.11 -9.04 21.17
C VAL A 255 8.23 -8.33 22.52
N TYR A 256 7.94 -9.01 23.64
CA TYR A 256 8.03 -8.45 24.97
C TYR A 256 9.44 -8.03 25.34
N TYR A 257 10.45 -8.81 24.91
CA TYR A 257 11.84 -8.41 25.05
C TYR A 257 12.14 -7.10 24.32
N ASN A 258 11.67 -6.95 23.07
CA ASN A 258 11.83 -5.70 22.30
C ASN A 258 11.09 -4.51 22.92
N MET A 259 10.01 -4.76 23.66
CA MET A 259 9.26 -3.74 24.40
C MET A 259 9.87 -3.39 25.76
N GLY A 260 10.91 -4.12 26.21
CA GLY A 260 11.47 -3.97 27.55
C GLY A 260 10.61 -4.60 28.67
N GLU A 261 9.58 -5.37 28.32
CA GLU A 261 8.70 -6.06 29.26
C GLU A 261 9.25 -7.44 29.65
N TYR A 262 10.45 -7.45 30.24
CA TYR A 262 11.20 -8.68 30.48
C TYR A 262 10.43 -9.72 31.32
N SER A 263 9.63 -9.29 32.30
CA SER A 263 8.82 -10.22 33.09
C SER A 263 7.81 -11.00 32.25
N LYS A 264 7.19 -10.35 31.24
CA LYS A 264 6.29 -11.04 30.31
C LYS A 264 7.06 -11.91 29.33
N ALA A 265 8.25 -11.47 28.91
CA ALA A 265 9.12 -12.25 28.04
C ALA A 265 9.54 -13.58 28.68
N LEU A 266 9.86 -13.59 29.98
CA LEU A 266 10.19 -14.82 30.72
C LEU A 266 8.98 -15.75 30.94
N SER A 267 7.77 -15.21 30.97
CA SER A 267 6.55 -15.99 31.20
C SER A 267 5.86 -16.48 29.94
N SER A 268 6.40 -16.12 28.76
CA SER A 268 5.88 -16.52 27.43
C SER A 268 6.43 -17.89 27.06
#